data_AF-A0AAU7CME7-F1
#
_entry.id   AF-A0AAU7CME7-F1
#
_cell.length_a   1.000
_cell.length_b   1.000
_cell.length_c   1.000
_cell.angle_alpha   90.00
_cell.angle_beta   90.00
_cell.angle_gamma   90.00
#
_symmetry.space_group_name_H-M   'P 1'
#
loop_
_entity.id
_entity.type
_entity.pdbx_description
1 polymer ?
#
loop_
_entity_poly.entity_id
_entity_poly.type
_entity_poly.pdbx_seq_one_letter_code
_entity_poly.pdbx_strand_id
1 'polypeptide(L)'
;MRQSLGRSFRLAPLLLLCLGASLPTARAEDDKPQPAVEVYDWSIWVSSPSQLTLNASRVYKNAMPGVIGTSRPKLDGKELTGKFPIAPISVVQFFGEPNRDIDIDLRVKKGTILAHWPPGSERAGRIQWFKSDLTKAPAKDIPMGFLPEAHWLPGLRKLESALYHQRESRAERFLAYDTELAVPIPLKLRGGPDEYTLQNLTEYRLLDVAVIAPTDNGYRVGWLDELPSGTPEGKDETSVKKTKEKEALEKKKKSSTEKAEDVFEKAETDAKKDKEKEKQDEPKPLPAEGDANVKARVDQILNRPITVNVEQAPRKEVLDLVTGQARLRYELDEKTLVKEEVDLGKTMSLKAANIAARDALAEVLGTVALSYRVTEDGSLFITTATRLAEDSGKKGAVIEGPPVKLTLSQPLKAADPSYRELTRDSYTRRLAAQGLREEVIESLLGQYSEALFAPDGLIVLAHFSRDAIDEAVLLDVFPAPKKFVRTAALVVHGIDPRLQDKARELVQKLGDDLPKARETAEIQLFELGPVAVPVLEDALRDKDIEIVFRAERLLLKLNRQVP
;
A
#
# COMPACT_ATOMS: atom_id res chain seq x y z
N MET A 1 -39.55 -4.36 -69.55
CA MET A 1 -39.05 -4.86 -70.86
C MET A 1 -37.71 -5.53 -70.60
N ARG A 2 -37.64 -6.84 -70.34
CA ARG A 2 -37.54 -7.99 -71.29
C ARG A 2 -36.39 -7.89 -72.28
N GLN A 3 -35.39 -8.79 -72.09
CA GLN A 3 -34.64 -9.65 -73.04
C GLN A 3 -33.24 -9.87 -72.43
N SER A 4 -32.80 -11.04 -71.92
CA SER A 4 -32.82 -12.45 -72.34
C SER A 4 -32.12 -12.73 -73.67
N LEU A 5 -30.92 -13.33 -73.58
CA LEU A 5 -30.20 -14.24 -74.49
C LEU A 5 -28.83 -14.49 -73.79
N GLY A 6 -28.33 -15.69 -73.46
CA GLY A 6 -28.64 -17.05 -73.86
C GLY A 6 -27.48 -17.66 -74.66
N ARG A 7 -26.57 -18.42 -74.01
CA ARG A 7 -25.66 -19.48 -74.54
C ARG A 7 -24.70 -19.93 -73.42
N SER A 8 -24.82 -21.10 -72.78
CA SER A 8 -24.65 -22.50 -73.22
C SER A 8 -23.18 -22.99 -73.34
N PHE A 9 -22.85 -23.93 -72.42
CA PHE A 9 -21.92 -25.06 -72.48
C PHE A 9 -20.39 -24.81 -72.56
N ARG A 10 -19.65 -25.26 -71.53
CA ARG A 10 -19.02 -26.60 -71.43
C ARG A 10 -18.31 -26.76 -70.07
N LEU A 11 -18.73 -27.75 -69.27
CA LEU A 11 -17.98 -28.24 -68.11
C LEU A 11 -16.79 -29.08 -68.58
N ALA A 12 -15.59 -28.77 -68.08
CA ALA A 12 -14.44 -29.66 -68.10
C ALA A 12 -14.06 -29.97 -66.64
N PRO A 13 -13.84 -31.23 -66.25
CA PRO A 13 -13.35 -31.56 -64.92
C PRO A 13 -11.83 -31.36 -64.91
N LEU A 14 -11.37 -30.25 -64.31
CA LEU A 14 -9.96 -30.08 -64.01
C LEU A 14 -9.65 -30.84 -62.71
N LEU A 15 -8.94 -31.95 -62.86
CA LEU A 15 -8.37 -32.77 -61.80
C LEU A 15 -7.29 -31.92 -61.09
N LEU A 16 -7.63 -31.29 -59.96
CA LEU A 16 -6.65 -30.57 -59.14
C LEU A 16 -5.95 -31.57 -58.23
N LEU A 17 -4.70 -31.92 -58.57
CA LEU A 17 -3.78 -32.56 -57.64
C LEU A 17 -3.60 -31.66 -56.40
N CYS A 18 -4.09 -32.11 -55.25
CA CYS A 18 -3.68 -31.58 -53.95
C CYS A 18 -2.23 -31.99 -53.68
N LEU A 19 -1.27 -31.23 -54.22
CA LEU A 19 0.07 -31.18 -53.68
C LEU A 19 -0.03 -30.50 -52.31
N GLY A 20 0.10 -31.31 -51.26
CA GLY A 20 0.25 -30.83 -49.89
C GLY A 20 1.51 -29.99 -49.76
N ALA A 21 1.38 -28.69 -49.99
CA ALA A 21 2.32 -27.71 -49.50
C ALA A 21 2.11 -27.62 -47.98
N SER A 22 2.94 -28.34 -47.24
CA SER A 22 3.19 -28.07 -45.83
C SER A 22 3.62 -26.61 -45.71
N LEU A 23 2.65 -25.74 -45.40
CA LEU A 23 2.92 -24.38 -44.94
C LEU A 23 3.89 -24.51 -43.76
N PRO A 24 5.05 -23.81 -43.77
CA PRO A 24 5.88 -23.75 -42.60
C PRO A 24 5.04 -23.14 -41.49
N THR A 25 4.73 -23.93 -40.47
CA THR A 25 4.32 -23.44 -39.16
C THR A 25 5.27 -22.30 -38.82
N ALA A 26 4.71 -21.10 -38.68
CA ALA A 26 5.41 -19.93 -38.17
C ALA A 26 6.09 -20.34 -36.85
N ARG A 27 7.39 -20.63 -36.93
CA ARG A 27 8.23 -20.81 -35.75
C ARG A 27 8.22 -19.47 -35.03
N ALA A 28 7.91 -19.55 -33.74
CA ALA A 28 7.79 -18.44 -32.83
C ALA A 28 8.88 -17.38 -33.04
N GLU A 29 8.47 -16.12 -33.03
CA GLU A 29 9.36 -14.95 -32.94
C GLU A 29 10.11 -14.86 -31.58
N ASP A 30 9.99 -15.88 -30.73
CA ASP A 30 10.55 -15.97 -29.37
C ASP A 30 12.04 -16.36 -29.31
N ASP A 31 12.71 -16.54 -30.45
CA ASP A 31 14.13 -16.97 -30.50
C ASP A 31 15.12 -15.81 -30.73
N LYS A 32 14.70 -14.54 -30.49
CA LYS A 32 15.66 -13.44 -30.41
C LYS A 32 16.44 -13.57 -29.09
N PRO A 33 17.78 -13.59 -29.12
CA PRO A 33 18.57 -13.70 -27.90
C PRO A 33 18.17 -12.58 -26.93
N GLN A 34 17.86 -12.96 -25.68
CA GLN A 34 17.54 -11.99 -24.63
C GLN A 34 18.62 -10.92 -24.59
N PRO A 35 18.24 -9.64 -24.45
CA PRO A 35 19.21 -8.57 -24.36
C PRO A 35 20.12 -8.79 -23.16
N ALA A 36 21.43 -8.62 -23.35
CA ALA A 36 22.42 -8.73 -22.29
C ALA A 36 22.43 -7.48 -21.37
N VAL A 37 21.24 -6.99 -21.03
CA VAL A 37 21.01 -5.83 -20.16
C VAL A 37 20.59 -6.32 -18.79
N GLU A 38 21.20 -5.77 -17.75
CA GLU A 38 20.82 -5.96 -16.36
C GLU A 38 20.22 -4.66 -15.81
N VAL A 39 19.14 -4.77 -15.04
CA VAL A 39 18.43 -3.63 -14.44
C VAL A 39 18.48 -3.75 -12.93
N TYR A 40 18.87 -2.67 -12.26
CA TYR A 40 18.91 -2.57 -10.81
C TYR A 40 18.11 -1.34 -10.38
N ASP A 41 17.04 -1.57 -9.63
CA ASP A 41 16.21 -0.55 -9.00
C ASP A 41 16.40 -0.64 -7.49
N TRP A 42 16.78 0.45 -6.86
CA TRP A 42 16.84 0.54 -5.41
C TRP A 42 16.00 1.72 -4.95
N SER A 43 15.31 1.55 -3.83
CA SER A 43 14.45 2.59 -3.26
C SER A 43 14.69 2.76 -1.77
N ILE A 44 14.62 4.01 -1.30
CA ILE A 44 14.48 4.37 0.11
C ILE A 44 13.07 4.92 0.29
N TRP A 45 12.25 4.20 1.04
CA TRP A 45 10.92 4.64 1.47
C TRP A 45 10.95 4.98 2.96
N VAL A 46 10.18 5.98 3.36
CA VAL A 46 10.20 6.51 4.72
C VAL A 46 8.78 6.63 5.25
N SER A 47 8.58 6.28 6.52
CA SER A 47 7.30 6.44 7.20
C SER A 47 7.43 6.68 8.70
N SER A 48 6.34 7.07 9.35
CA SER A 48 6.21 7.17 10.81
C SER A 48 4.79 6.84 11.24
N PRO A 49 4.54 6.12 12.35
CA PRO A 49 3.20 5.63 12.77
C PRO A 49 2.03 6.62 12.73
N SER A 50 2.35 7.90 12.77
CA SER A 50 1.45 9.04 12.60
C SER A 50 0.92 9.29 11.19
N GLN A 51 1.44 8.61 10.17
CA GLN A 51 1.15 8.84 8.76
C GLN A 51 0.28 7.72 8.18
N LEU A 52 -0.51 8.06 7.16
CA LEU A 52 -1.35 7.10 6.43
C LEU A 52 -0.70 6.64 5.11
N THR A 53 0.37 7.30 4.69
CA THR A 53 1.06 7.07 3.41
C THR A 53 2.57 6.94 3.66
N LEU A 54 3.23 6.10 2.86
CA LEU A 54 4.69 6.11 2.78
C LEU A 54 5.13 7.32 1.97
N ASN A 55 6.29 7.87 2.32
CA ASN A 55 6.91 9.00 1.63
C ASN A 55 6.05 10.26 1.61
N ALA A 56 5.19 10.46 2.60
CA ALA A 56 4.24 11.56 2.70
C ALA A 56 4.83 12.90 2.20
N SER A 57 4.23 13.47 1.14
CA SER A 57 4.78 14.62 0.40
C SER A 57 4.99 15.84 1.28
N ARG A 58 4.13 16.04 2.29
CA ARG A 58 4.17 17.19 3.21
C ARG A 58 5.15 17.05 4.37
N VAL A 59 5.68 15.85 4.62
CA VAL A 59 6.50 15.58 5.81
C VAL A 59 7.98 15.45 5.48
N TYR A 60 8.31 14.77 4.39
CA TYR A 60 9.70 14.50 4.02
C TYR A 60 10.21 15.48 2.98
N LYS A 61 11.47 15.89 3.14
CA LYS A 61 12.17 16.77 2.20
C LYS A 61 12.35 16.11 0.84
N ASN A 62 12.54 16.95 -0.18
CA ASN A 62 12.81 16.50 -1.54
C ASN A 62 14.23 15.92 -1.67
N ALA A 63 14.35 14.72 -2.27
CA ALA A 63 15.62 14.11 -2.61
C ALA A 63 16.16 14.57 -3.98
N MET A 64 15.31 15.19 -4.81
CA MET A 64 15.66 15.70 -6.13
C MET A 64 16.25 17.12 -6.04
N PRO A 65 17.19 17.49 -6.93
CA PRO A 65 17.68 18.87 -7.02
C PRO A 65 16.57 19.83 -7.45
N GLY A 66 16.69 21.10 -7.05
CA GLY A 66 15.67 22.13 -7.31
C GLY A 66 15.37 22.43 -8.78
N VAL A 67 16.20 21.95 -9.72
CA VAL A 67 15.95 22.04 -11.18
C VAL A 67 14.91 21.03 -11.66
N ILE A 68 14.56 20.05 -10.83
CA ILE A 68 13.52 19.06 -11.09
C ILE A 68 12.25 19.51 -10.39
N GLY A 69 11.16 19.64 -11.15
CA GLY A 69 9.85 19.95 -10.60
C GLY A 69 9.40 18.85 -9.63
N THR A 70 8.97 19.24 -8.43
CA THR A 70 8.39 18.35 -7.43
C THR A 70 7.17 19.01 -6.81
N SER A 71 6.21 18.20 -6.35
CA SER A 71 5.10 18.64 -5.50
C SER A 71 5.48 18.70 -4.01
N ARG A 72 6.67 18.22 -3.61
CA ARG A 72 7.16 18.36 -2.24
C ARG A 72 7.44 19.82 -1.89
N PRO A 73 7.21 20.25 -0.63
CA PRO A 73 7.57 21.58 -0.19
C PRO A 73 9.09 21.77 -0.27
N LYS A 74 9.51 22.94 -0.74
CA LYS A 74 10.91 23.35 -0.73
C LYS A 74 11.25 23.80 0.69
N LEU A 75 11.79 22.88 1.48
CA LEU A 75 12.26 23.17 2.84
C LEU A 75 13.70 23.67 2.78
N ASP A 76 13.98 24.82 3.40
CA ASP A 76 15.32 25.39 3.49
C ASP A 76 15.67 25.89 4.90
N GLY A 77 16.97 26.03 5.17
CA GLY A 77 17.51 26.60 6.41
C GLY A 77 16.86 26.05 7.68
N LYS A 78 16.14 26.92 8.41
CA LYS A 78 15.52 26.60 9.70
C LYS A 78 14.35 25.62 9.60
N GLU A 79 13.72 25.47 8.43
CA GLU A 79 12.59 24.55 8.23
C GLU A 79 13.03 23.08 8.18
N LEU A 80 14.32 22.84 7.93
CA LEU A 80 14.93 21.51 7.99
C LEU A 80 15.26 21.06 9.41
N THR A 81 15.35 21.99 10.37
CA THR A 81 15.66 21.67 11.77
C THR A 81 14.56 20.77 12.35
N GLY A 82 14.96 19.62 12.90
CA GLY A 82 14.03 18.64 13.47
C GLY A 82 13.26 17.78 12.46
N LYS A 83 13.53 17.96 11.15
CA LYS A 83 12.98 17.05 10.12
C LYS A 83 13.82 15.78 10.04
N PHE A 84 13.15 14.67 9.74
CA PHE A 84 13.83 13.40 9.51
C PHE A 84 14.85 13.53 8.35
N PRO A 85 16.12 13.15 8.54
CA PRO A 85 17.20 13.51 7.61
C PRO A 85 17.19 12.71 6.29
N ILE A 86 16.45 11.60 6.24
CA ILE A 86 16.38 10.73 5.05
C ILE A 86 15.27 11.22 4.13
N ALA A 87 15.64 11.55 2.90
CA ALA A 87 14.72 11.89 1.83
C ALA A 87 14.37 10.65 1.00
N PRO A 88 13.09 10.34 0.76
CA PRO A 88 12.69 9.20 -0.05
C PRO A 88 13.06 9.42 -1.51
N ILE A 89 13.57 8.37 -2.15
CA ILE A 89 13.89 8.35 -3.58
C ILE A 89 13.99 6.90 -4.05
N SER A 90 13.77 6.70 -5.35
CA SER A 90 14.07 5.45 -6.03
C SER A 90 14.94 5.72 -7.25
N VAL A 91 15.86 4.82 -7.56
CA VAL A 91 16.83 4.98 -8.64
C VAL A 91 16.97 3.67 -9.41
N VAL A 92 16.89 3.77 -10.73
CA VAL A 92 17.06 2.66 -11.68
C VAL A 92 18.33 2.87 -12.48
N GLN A 93 19.17 1.83 -12.58
CA GLN A 93 20.39 1.83 -13.40
C GLN A 93 20.46 0.59 -14.29
N PHE A 94 21.04 0.76 -15.47
CA PHE A 94 21.19 -0.27 -16.48
C PHE A 94 22.66 -0.64 -16.64
N PHE A 95 22.96 -1.93 -16.82
CA PHE A 95 24.33 -2.42 -16.99
C PHE A 95 24.36 -3.50 -18.09
N GLY A 96 25.57 -3.85 -18.55
CA GLY A 96 25.77 -4.91 -19.54
C GLY A 96 26.10 -4.36 -20.92
N GLU A 97 25.54 -4.96 -21.97
CA GLU A 97 25.80 -4.54 -23.34
C GLU A 97 24.77 -3.50 -23.84
N PRO A 98 25.20 -2.56 -24.73
CA PRO A 98 24.31 -1.63 -25.38
C PRO A 98 23.11 -2.32 -26.03
N ASN A 99 21.95 -1.69 -25.94
CA ASN A 99 20.73 -2.19 -26.53
C ASN A 99 19.89 -1.02 -27.07
N ARG A 100 19.09 -1.27 -28.10
CA ARG A 100 18.22 -0.27 -28.71
C ARG A 100 16.77 -0.60 -28.49
N ASP A 101 15.92 0.40 -28.69
CA ASP A 101 14.46 0.25 -28.63
C ASP A 101 13.98 -0.34 -27.29
N ILE A 102 14.56 0.14 -26.19
CA ILE A 102 14.13 -0.17 -24.82
C ILE A 102 12.91 0.69 -24.47
N ASP A 103 11.87 0.03 -23.98
CA ASP A 103 10.70 0.66 -23.38
C ASP A 103 10.72 0.44 -21.87
N ILE A 104 10.72 1.53 -21.10
CA ILE A 104 10.60 1.50 -19.64
C ILE A 104 9.28 2.10 -19.24
N ASP A 105 8.53 1.40 -18.40
CA ASP A 105 7.21 1.78 -17.94
C ASP A 105 7.10 1.65 -16.41
N LEU A 106 6.87 2.77 -15.73
CA LEU A 106 6.69 2.82 -14.29
C LEU A 106 5.25 3.17 -13.96
N ARG A 107 4.59 2.38 -13.10
CA ARG A 107 3.20 2.58 -12.68
C ARG A 107 3.08 2.50 -11.16
N VAL A 108 2.50 3.53 -10.55
CA VAL A 108 2.14 3.54 -9.13
C VAL A 108 0.68 3.11 -9.01
N LYS A 109 0.41 1.95 -8.38
CA LYS A 109 -0.98 1.44 -8.27
C LYS A 109 -1.79 2.20 -7.22
N LYS A 110 -1.17 2.48 -6.08
CA LYS A 110 -1.77 3.15 -4.93
C LYS A 110 -0.86 4.30 -4.49
N GLY A 111 -1.10 5.50 -5.03
CA GLY A 111 -0.27 6.66 -4.71
C GLY A 111 -0.14 7.65 -5.87
N THR A 112 0.86 8.52 -5.76
CA THR A 112 1.15 9.55 -6.75
C THR A 112 2.64 9.68 -6.98
N ILE A 113 3.00 9.96 -8.23
CA ILE A 113 4.35 10.32 -8.64
C ILE A 113 4.54 11.81 -8.35
N LEU A 114 5.59 12.16 -7.61
CA LEU A 114 5.86 13.52 -7.16
C LEU A 114 6.93 14.21 -8.00
N ALA A 115 7.94 13.45 -8.46
CA ALA A 115 9.03 13.92 -9.30
C ALA A 115 9.71 12.75 -10.00
N HIS A 116 10.37 13.01 -11.14
CA HIS A 116 11.18 12.00 -11.82
C HIS A 116 12.28 12.62 -12.70
N TRP A 117 13.27 11.82 -13.04
CA TRP A 117 14.43 12.18 -13.85
C TRP A 117 14.95 10.97 -14.65
N PRO A 118 15.50 11.16 -15.86
CA PRO A 118 15.28 12.32 -16.73
C PRO A 118 13.78 12.46 -17.08
N PRO A 119 13.35 13.58 -17.68
CA PRO A 119 11.94 13.74 -18.06
C PRO A 119 11.44 12.59 -18.94
N GLY A 120 10.34 12.00 -18.51
CA GLY A 120 9.58 10.96 -19.19
C GLY A 120 8.21 11.46 -19.63
N SER A 121 7.45 10.60 -20.29
CA SER A 121 6.07 10.91 -20.66
C SER A 121 5.14 10.53 -19.51
N GLU A 122 4.58 11.54 -18.85
CA GLU A 122 3.68 11.34 -17.70
C GLU A 122 2.24 11.08 -18.13
N ARG A 123 1.58 10.15 -17.43
CA ARG A 123 0.12 9.95 -17.39
C ARG A 123 -0.29 9.76 -15.94
N ALA A 124 -1.60 9.75 -15.64
CA ALA A 124 -2.09 9.56 -14.27
C ALA A 124 -1.48 8.31 -13.60
N GLY A 125 -0.58 8.52 -12.64
CA GLY A 125 0.13 7.45 -11.92
C GLY A 125 1.16 6.67 -12.73
N ARG A 126 1.63 7.17 -13.88
CA ARG A 126 2.49 6.43 -14.81
C ARG A 126 3.56 7.31 -15.46
N ILE A 127 4.80 6.82 -15.57
CA ILE A 127 5.87 7.44 -16.36
C ILE A 127 6.36 6.44 -17.42
N GLN A 128 6.58 6.93 -18.63
CA GLN A 128 7.09 6.14 -19.74
C GLN A 128 8.36 6.75 -20.34
N TRP A 129 9.38 5.91 -20.54
CA TRP A 129 10.54 6.19 -21.38
C TRP A 129 10.59 5.14 -22.49
N PHE A 130 9.92 5.44 -23.60
CA PHE A 130 9.81 4.52 -24.74
C PHE A 130 10.79 4.86 -25.84
N LYS A 131 11.18 3.84 -26.61
CA LYS A 131 12.15 3.92 -27.71
C LYS A 131 13.47 4.55 -27.28
N SER A 132 13.95 4.13 -26.11
CA SER A 132 15.23 4.56 -25.56
C SER A 132 16.35 3.63 -26.01
N ASP A 133 17.54 4.19 -26.17
CA ASP A 133 18.77 3.42 -26.40
C ASP A 133 19.58 3.34 -25.10
N LEU A 134 20.19 2.20 -24.84
CA LEU A 134 21.21 2.01 -23.82
C LEU A 134 22.58 1.98 -24.49
N THR A 135 23.48 2.90 -24.13
CA THR A 135 24.80 3.05 -24.77
C THR A 135 25.93 3.13 -23.76
N LYS A 136 27.17 2.77 -24.17
CA LYS A 136 28.37 2.91 -23.31
C LYS A 136 28.83 4.37 -23.16
N ALA A 137 28.49 5.21 -24.14
CA ALA A 137 28.79 6.64 -24.15
C ALA A 137 27.62 7.39 -24.81
N PRO A 138 27.34 8.64 -24.38
CA PRO A 138 26.32 9.46 -25.02
C PRO A 138 26.76 9.78 -26.46
N ALA A 139 25.81 9.96 -27.37
CA ALA A 139 26.14 10.45 -28.71
C ALA A 139 26.82 11.83 -28.63
N LYS A 140 27.74 12.13 -29.57
CA LYS A 140 28.62 13.32 -29.53
C LYS A 140 27.88 14.66 -29.37
N ASP A 141 26.63 14.74 -29.82
CA ASP A 141 25.81 15.96 -29.80
C ASP A 141 24.67 15.92 -28.79
N ILE A 142 24.60 14.88 -27.95
CA ILE A 142 23.53 14.73 -26.96
C ILE A 142 24.04 15.16 -25.58
N PRO A 143 23.60 16.32 -25.07
CA PRO A 143 24.02 16.79 -23.77
C PRO A 143 23.42 15.92 -22.66
N MET A 144 24.19 15.79 -21.57
CA MET A 144 23.65 15.35 -20.29
C MET A 144 22.69 16.41 -19.76
N GLY A 145 21.62 15.97 -19.08
CA GLY A 145 20.74 16.92 -18.39
C GLY A 145 21.52 17.71 -17.32
N PHE A 146 21.16 18.97 -17.10
CA PHE A 146 21.81 19.77 -16.07
C PHE A 146 21.41 19.28 -14.67
N LEU A 147 22.40 18.93 -13.84
CA LEU A 147 22.23 18.67 -12.41
C LEU A 147 23.27 19.52 -11.66
N PRO A 148 22.89 20.21 -10.56
CA PRO A 148 23.85 20.98 -9.76
C PRO A 148 24.98 20.10 -9.23
N GLU A 149 26.23 20.52 -9.37
CA GLU A 149 27.41 19.74 -8.95
C GLU A 149 27.45 19.43 -7.45
N ALA A 150 26.89 20.33 -6.62
CA ALA A 150 26.78 20.14 -5.18
C ALA A 150 25.70 19.11 -4.78
N HIS A 151 24.83 18.69 -5.71
CA HIS A 151 23.85 17.65 -5.44
C HIS A 151 24.52 16.26 -5.48
N TRP A 152 23.93 15.27 -4.82
CA TRP A 152 24.50 13.92 -4.76
C TRP A 152 24.25 13.09 -6.02
N LEU A 153 23.13 13.30 -6.74
CA LEU A 153 22.81 12.61 -8.01
C LEU A 153 23.93 12.62 -9.07
N PRO A 154 24.70 13.72 -9.29
CA PRO A 154 25.91 13.68 -10.10
C PRO A 154 26.89 12.54 -9.77
N GLY A 155 26.95 12.08 -8.51
CA GLY A 155 27.72 10.92 -8.09
C GLY A 155 27.33 9.64 -8.84
N LEU A 156 26.04 9.44 -9.13
CA LEU A 156 25.54 8.29 -9.90
C LEU A 156 26.06 8.27 -11.34
N ARG A 157 26.48 9.42 -11.88
CA ARG A 157 27.09 9.50 -13.22
C ARG A 157 28.52 8.99 -13.26
N LYS A 158 29.18 8.90 -12.11
CA LYS A 158 30.58 8.44 -12.00
C LYS A 158 30.71 6.92 -12.12
N LEU A 159 29.60 6.19 -12.04
CA LEU A 159 29.54 4.75 -12.24
C LEU A 159 29.71 4.42 -13.72
N GLU A 160 30.96 4.30 -14.18
CA GLU A 160 31.31 4.10 -15.60
C GLU A 160 30.72 2.82 -16.20
N SER A 161 30.52 1.79 -15.38
CA SER A 161 29.91 0.50 -15.72
C SER A 161 28.42 0.59 -16.05
N ALA A 162 27.72 1.63 -15.59
CA ALA A 162 26.32 1.86 -15.94
C ALA A 162 26.21 2.33 -17.41
N LEU A 163 25.16 1.90 -18.11
CA LEU A 163 24.86 2.37 -19.45
C LEU A 163 24.15 3.72 -19.39
N TYR A 164 24.36 4.54 -20.42
CA TYR A 164 23.56 5.72 -20.65
C TYR A 164 22.22 5.31 -21.23
N HIS A 165 21.14 5.66 -20.55
CA HIS A 165 19.80 5.74 -21.11
C HIS A 165 19.68 7.02 -21.94
N GLN A 166 19.61 6.84 -23.25
CA GLN A 166 19.48 7.90 -24.24
C GLN A 166 18.07 7.88 -24.82
N ARG A 167 17.37 9.01 -24.70
CA ARG A 167 16.05 9.20 -25.28
C ARG A 167 15.99 10.57 -25.93
N GLU A 168 15.57 10.60 -27.20
CA GLU A 168 15.50 11.84 -27.99
C GLU A 168 16.86 12.59 -27.93
N SER A 169 16.87 13.83 -27.45
CA SER A 169 18.07 14.67 -27.36
C SER A 169 18.69 14.69 -25.96
N ARG A 170 18.47 13.65 -25.13
CA ARG A 170 18.97 13.59 -23.75
C ARG A 170 19.59 12.23 -23.43
N ALA A 171 20.65 12.26 -22.62
CA ALA A 171 21.27 11.06 -22.07
C ALA A 171 21.39 11.18 -20.54
N GLU A 172 21.22 10.07 -19.84
CA GLU A 172 21.45 9.95 -18.39
C GLU A 172 21.89 8.54 -18.00
N ARG A 173 22.69 8.37 -16.94
CA ARG A 173 23.15 7.03 -16.47
C ARG A 173 22.20 6.33 -15.51
N PHE A 174 21.11 7.00 -15.14
CA PHE A 174 20.13 6.51 -14.19
C PHE A 174 18.75 7.11 -14.49
N LEU A 175 17.71 6.43 -14.02
CA LEU A 175 16.40 7.04 -13.81
C LEU A 175 16.25 7.26 -12.31
N ALA A 176 15.63 8.35 -11.90
CA ALA A 176 15.24 8.55 -10.51
C ALA A 176 13.77 8.93 -10.45
N TYR A 177 13.05 8.47 -9.43
CA TYR A 177 11.66 8.81 -9.23
C TYR A 177 11.34 8.93 -7.74
N ASP A 178 10.36 9.77 -7.45
CA ASP A 178 9.86 10.04 -6.12
C ASP A 178 8.34 9.85 -6.13
N THR A 179 7.84 9.09 -5.14
CA THR A 179 6.45 8.66 -5.08
C THR A 179 5.95 8.76 -3.65
N GLU A 180 4.73 9.26 -3.47
CA GLU A 180 3.93 9.07 -2.26
C GLU A 180 3.05 7.85 -2.45
N LEU A 181 3.12 6.87 -1.55
CA LEU A 181 2.42 5.59 -1.68
C LEU A 181 1.30 5.51 -0.64
N ALA A 182 0.09 5.20 -1.09
CA ALA A 182 -1.06 4.95 -0.21
C ALA A 182 -1.01 3.52 0.36
N VAL A 183 0.11 3.21 1.01
CA VAL A 183 0.38 1.96 1.71
C VAL A 183 0.49 2.31 3.19
N PRO A 184 -0.30 1.66 4.07
CA PRO A 184 -0.22 1.92 5.50
C PRO A 184 1.10 1.40 6.07
N ILE A 185 1.37 1.78 7.32
CA ILE A 185 2.63 1.51 7.98
C ILE A 185 2.68 0.05 8.39
N PRO A 186 3.70 -0.70 7.97
CA PRO A 186 3.67 -2.15 8.09
C PRO A 186 4.18 -2.65 9.44
N LEU A 187 4.30 -1.80 10.47
CA LEU A 187 5.00 -2.23 11.67
C LEU A 187 4.47 -1.61 12.96
N LYS A 188 4.41 -2.44 13.99
CA LYS A 188 4.16 -2.09 15.39
C LYS A 188 5.33 -2.56 16.22
N LEU A 189 5.81 -1.69 17.11
CA LEU A 189 6.93 -1.96 18.01
C LEU A 189 6.44 -1.85 19.45
N ARG A 190 6.88 -2.77 20.32
CA ARG A 190 6.61 -2.75 21.77
C ARG A 190 7.85 -3.14 22.55
N GLY A 191 7.92 -2.79 23.82
CA GLY A 191 9.05 -3.13 24.71
C GLY A 191 10.14 -2.05 24.74
N GLY A 192 11.39 -2.49 24.93
CA GLY A 192 12.59 -1.65 25.03
C GLY A 192 13.21 -1.63 26.44
N PRO A 193 14.47 -1.15 26.58
CA PRO A 193 15.43 -0.82 25.52
C PRO A 193 16.29 -2.02 25.06
N ASP A 194 16.31 -3.13 25.81
CA ASP A 194 17.16 -4.30 25.52
C ASP A 194 16.47 -5.32 24.59
N GLU A 195 15.15 -5.47 24.72
CA GLU A 195 14.35 -6.38 23.90
C GLU A 195 13.13 -5.63 23.37
N TYR A 196 12.90 -5.74 22.06
CA TYR A 196 11.70 -5.23 21.41
C TYR A 196 10.87 -6.38 20.86
N THR A 197 9.55 -6.19 20.80
CA THR A 197 8.63 -7.06 20.08
C THR A 197 8.15 -6.33 18.83
N LEU A 198 8.42 -6.91 17.67
CA LEU A 198 8.01 -6.41 16.36
C LEU A 198 6.79 -7.18 15.89
N GLN A 199 5.90 -6.48 15.19
CA GLN A 199 4.71 -7.06 14.61
C GLN A 199 4.48 -6.42 13.24
N ASN A 200 4.39 -7.24 12.19
CA ASN A 200 4.09 -6.77 10.85
C ASN A 200 2.59 -6.50 10.71
N LEU A 201 2.23 -5.38 10.10
CA LEU A 201 0.84 -4.96 9.87
C LEU A 201 0.38 -5.10 8.41
N THR A 202 1.19 -5.76 7.57
CA THR A 202 0.88 -5.99 6.15
C THR A 202 0.73 -7.45 5.79
N GLU A 203 0.09 -7.70 4.66
CA GLU A 203 -0.05 -9.03 4.07
C GLU A 203 1.27 -9.59 3.50
N TYR A 204 2.31 -8.75 3.38
CA TYR A 204 3.60 -9.16 2.86
C TYR A 204 4.61 -9.30 3.99
N ARG A 205 5.47 -10.31 3.91
CA ARG A 205 6.65 -10.39 4.78
C ARG A 205 7.59 -9.21 4.56
N LEU A 206 8.27 -8.81 5.63
CA LEU A 206 9.38 -7.86 5.58
C LEU A 206 10.68 -8.63 5.77
N LEU A 207 11.70 -8.27 4.99
CA LEU A 207 13.01 -8.92 5.00
C LEU A 207 14.05 -8.03 5.66
N ASP A 208 15.13 -8.61 6.17
CA ASP A 208 16.32 -7.90 6.66
C ASP A 208 15.97 -6.75 7.62
N VAL A 209 15.17 -7.06 8.65
CA VAL A 209 14.64 -6.07 9.58
C VAL A 209 15.70 -5.74 10.63
N ALA A 210 16.03 -4.46 10.77
CA ALA A 210 16.93 -3.95 11.79
C ALA A 210 16.21 -2.96 12.70
N VAL A 211 16.44 -3.06 14.02
CA VAL A 211 16.10 -2.00 14.98
C VAL A 211 17.39 -1.32 15.40
N ILE A 212 17.47 -0.01 15.19
CA ILE A 212 18.64 0.81 15.54
C ILE A 212 18.17 1.86 16.54
N ALA A 213 18.63 1.74 17.78
CA ALA A 213 18.19 2.56 18.89
C ALA A 213 19.38 3.37 19.47
N PRO A 214 19.36 4.72 19.41
CA PRO A 214 20.35 5.53 20.10
C PRO A 214 20.17 5.46 21.62
N THR A 215 21.27 5.61 22.32
CA THR A 215 21.40 5.61 23.79
C THR A 215 22.47 6.62 24.21
N ASP A 216 22.53 6.96 25.50
CA ASP A 216 23.55 7.86 26.03
C ASP A 216 25.00 7.35 25.82
N ASN A 217 25.16 6.03 25.67
CA ASN A 217 26.46 5.36 25.54
C ASN A 217 26.77 4.88 24.11
N GLY A 218 26.00 5.31 23.11
CA GLY A 218 26.15 4.86 21.72
C GLY A 218 24.83 4.29 21.19
N TYR A 219 24.90 3.22 20.41
CA TYR A 219 23.77 2.68 19.67
C TYR A 219 23.59 1.19 19.98
N ARG A 220 22.34 0.74 20.04
CA ARG A 220 21.97 -0.67 20.13
C ARG A 220 21.37 -1.10 18.81
N VAL A 221 21.76 -2.29 18.33
CA VAL A 221 21.33 -2.82 17.04
C VAL A 221 20.89 -4.26 17.20
N GLY A 222 19.75 -4.61 16.59
CA GLY A 222 19.28 -5.99 16.46
C GLY A 222 18.85 -6.23 15.03
N TRP A 223 19.12 -7.43 14.51
CA TRP A 223 18.70 -7.88 13.18
C TRP A 223 17.78 -9.09 13.26
N LEU A 224 16.82 -9.13 12.34
CA LEU A 224 15.94 -10.24 12.06
C LEU A 224 15.93 -10.46 10.55
N ASP A 225 16.10 -11.71 10.10
CA ASP A 225 16.16 -11.99 8.66
C ASP A 225 14.79 -11.82 7.99
N GLU A 226 13.72 -12.16 8.69
CA GLU A 226 12.35 -12.06 8.19
C GLU A 226 11.37 -11.74 9.33
N LEU A 227 10.49 -10.76 9.11
CA LEU A 227 9.29 -10.53 9.91
C LEU A 227 8.05 -11.01 9.12
N PRO A 228 7.36 -12.07 9.58
CA PRO A 228 6.28 -12.72 8.84
C PRO A 228 5.11 -11.76 8.58
N SER A 229 4.30 -12.06 7.56
CA SER A 229 3.09 -11.30 7.24
C SER A 229 2.05 -11.35 8.37
N GLY A 230 1.15 -10.37 8.38
CA GLY A 230 -0.01 -10.37 9.26
C GLY A 230 -1.13 -11.31 8.87
N THR A 231 -1.17 -11.70 7.59
CA THR A 231 -2.10 -12.72 7.14
C THR A 231 -1.46 -14.07 7.42
N PRO A 232 -2.07 -14.96 8.21
CA PRO A 232 -1.54 -16.31 8.39
C PRO A 232 -1.46 -16.98 7.01
N GLU A 233 -0.32 -17.58 6.69
CA GLU A 233 -0.10 -18.32 5.44
C GLU A 233 -1.09 -19.49 5.34
N GLY A 234 -2.28 -19.19 4.82
CA GLY A 234 -3.38 -20.11 4.65
C GLY A 234 -3.34 -20.77 3.29
N LYS A 235 -2.72 -21.95 3.21
CA LYS A 235 -3.09 -23.07 2.31
C LYS A 235 -2.99 -22.93 0.79
N ASP A 236 -2.50 -21.84 0.20
CA ASP A 236 -2.41 -21.76 -1.27
C ASP A 236 -1.13 -22.37 -1.88
N GLU A 237 -0.04 -22.52 -1.13
CA GLU A 237 1.17 -23.19 -1.68
C GLU A 237 1.12 -24.72 -1.64
N THR A 238 0.24 -25.32 -0.83
CA THR A 238 0.09 -26.80 -0.76
C THR A 238 -0.95 -27.37 -1.74
N SER A 239 -1.79 -26.54 -2.35
CA SER A 239 -2.78 -26.97 -3.35
C SER A 239 -2.16 -27.26 -4.73
N VAL A 240 -1.00 -26.66 -5.05
CA VAL A 240 -0.29 -26.91 -6.32
C VAL A 240 0.57 -28.19 -6.28
N LYS A 241 1.08 -28.60 -5.10
CA LYS A 241 1.84 -29.86 -4.96
C LYS A 241 0.95 -31.11 -4.82
N LYS A 242 -0.24 -31.01 -4.21
CA LYS A 242 -1.15 -32.18 -4.09
C LYS A 242 -1.92 -32.52 -5.37
N THR A 243 -2.00 -31.60 -6.34
CA THR A 243 -2.69 -31.84 -7.62
C THR A 243 -1.82 -32.62 -8.62
N LYS A 244 -0.49 -32.57 -8.50
CA LYS A 244 0.42 -33.39 -9.32
C LYS A 244 0.68 -34.81 -8.79
N GLU A 245 0.41 -35.08 -7.52
CA GLU A 245 0.58 -36.42 -6.93
C GLU A 245 -0.70 -37.29 -6.99
N LYS A 246 -1.89 -36.68 -7.14
CA LYS A 246 -3.15 -37.42 -7.28
C LYS A 246 -3.46 -37.92 -8.70
N GLU A 247 -2.94 -37.27 -9.76
CA GLU A 247 -3.10 -37.76 -11.14
C GLU A 247 -2.17 -38.94 -11.49
N ALA A 248 -1.17 -39.24 -10.65
CA ALA A 248 -0.24 -40.35 -10.88
C ALA A 248 -0.65 -41.69 -10.25
N LEU A 249 -1.66 -41.74 -9.37
CA LEU A 249 -2.08 -42.97 -8.67
C LEU A 249 -3.44 -43.55 -9.09
N GLU A 250 -4.27 -42.85 -9.86
CA GLU A 250 -5.62 -43.32 -10.26
C GLU A 250 -5.67 -44.16 -11.56
N LYS A 251 -4.58 -44.86 -11.92
CA LYS A 251 -4.57 -45.82 -13.04
C LYS A 251 -4.31 -47.28 -12.68
N LYS A 252 -4.35 -47.68 -11.41
CA LYS A 252 -4.31 -49.11 -11.03
C LYS A 252 -5.20 -49.46 -9.84
N LYS A 253 -6.38 -50.00 -10.16
CA LYS A 253 -7.09 -51.16 -9.55
C LYS A 253 -8.57 -50.88 -9.31
N LYS A 254 -9.38 -51.27 -10.30
CA LYS A 254 -10.68 -51.89 -10.04
C LYS A 254 -10.45 -53.28 -9.47
N SER A 255 -11.04 -53.61 -8.33
CA SER A 255 -11.89 -54.82 -8.15
C SER A 255 -12.31 -55.01 -6.70
N SER A 256 -13.59 -55.36 -6.50
CA SER A 256 -14.21 -56.02 -5.33
C SER A 256 -14.34 -55.15 -4.07
N THR A 257 -15.48 -55.05 -3.38
CA THR A 257 -16.69 -55.88 -3.35
C THR A 257 -17.82 -55.06 -2.74
N GLU A 258 -19.03 -55.24 -3.26
CA GLU A 258 -20.30 -54.84 -2.65
C GLU A 258 -20.44 -55.39 -1.21
N LYS A 259 -21.25 -54.69 -0.41
CA LYS A 259 -21.66 -54.95 1.00
C LYS A 259 -21.08 -53.99 2.06
N ALA A 260 -21.18 -52.68 1.82
CA ALA A 260 -21.09 -51.67 2.89
C ALA A 260 -21.99 -50.43 2.66
N GLU A 261 -22.93 -50.46 1.71
CA GLU A 261 -23.75 -49.28 1.37
C GLU A 261 -25.01 -49.13 2.24
N ASP A 262 -25.63 -50.22 2.70
CA ASP A 262 -26.90 -50.14 3.45
C ASP A 262 -26.78 -49.65 4.92
N VAL A 263 -25.57 -49.52 5.47
CA VAL A 263 -25.36 -49.05 6.85
C VAL A 263 -24.97 -47.57 6.91
N PHE A 264 -24.39 -47.02 5.85
CA PHE A 264 -23.98 -45.60 5.79
C PHE A 264 -25.09 -44.67 5.30
N GLU A 265 -26.05 -45.15 4.49
CA GLU A 265 -27.16 -44.31 4.02
C GLU A 265 -28.07 -43.83 5.16
N LYS A 266 -28.27 -44.63 6.22
CA LYS A 266 -29.10 -44.22 7.37
C LYS A 266 -28.41 -43.20 8.30
N ALA A 267 -27.09 -43.25 8.42
CA ALA A 267 -26.35 -42.27 9.23
C ALA A 267 -26.18 -40.92 8.49
N GLU A 268 -26.12 -40.93 7.16
CA GLU A 268 -26.07 -39.70 6.36
C GLU A 268 -27.42 -38.96 6.27
N THR A 269 -28.55 -39.68 6.33
CA THR A 269 -29.87 -39.03 6.30
C THR A 269 -30.23 -38.29 7.58
N ASP A 270 -29.75 -38.76 8.73
CA ASP A 270 -30.00 -38.10 10.01
C ASP A 270 -29.05 -36.90 10.23
N ALA A 271 -27.79 -36.99 9.80
CA ALA A 271 -26.84 -35.87 9.84
C ALA A 271 -27.16 -34.73 8.83
N LYS A 272 -27.88 -35.03 7.73
CA LYS A 272 -28.36 -34.01 6.78
C LYS A 272 -29.57 -33.24 7.31
N LYS A 273 -30.45 -33.87 8.08
CA LYS A 273 -31.62 -33.19 8.68
C LYS A 273 -31.27 -32.23 9.80
N ASP A 274 -30.21 -32.50 10.58
CA ASP A 274 -29.74 -31.57 11.61
C ASP A 274 -28.93 -30.41 11.02
N LYS A 275 -28.15 -30.64 9.95
CA LYS A 275 -27.41 -29.56 9.24
C LYS A 275 -28.30 -28.64 8.38
N GLU A 276 -29.45 -29.10 7.91
CA GLU A 276 -30.40 -28.25 7.18
C GLU A 276 -31.18 -27.31 8.10
N LYS A 277 -31.35 -27.66 9.39
CA LYS A 277 -31.96 -26.76 10.38
C LYS A 277 -30.99 -25.69 10.88
N GLU A 278 -29.70 -26.00 11.09
CA GLU A 278 -28.71 -24.98 11.51
C GLU A 278 -28.34 -23.98 10.39
N LYS A 279 -28.41 -24.38 9.11
CA LYS A 279 -28.15 -23.47 7.98
C LYS A 279 -29.29 -22.51 7.63
N GLN A 280 -30.50 -22.70 8.17
CA GLN A 280 -31.62 -21.80 7.89
C GLN A 280 -31.56 -20.48 8.69
N ASP A 281 -30.84 -20.46 9.82
CA ASP A 281 -30.74 -19.31 10.73
C ASP A 281 -29.48 -18.45 10.54
N GLU A 282 -28.56 -18.83 9.65
CA GLU A 282 -27.42 -17.96 9.32
C GLU A 282 -27.85 -16.81 8.37
N PRO A 283 -27.51 -15.55 8.71
CA PRO A 283 -27.78 -14.41 7.84
C PRO A 283 -27.06 -14.57 6.50
N LYS A 284 -27.74 -14.22 5.39
CA LYS A 284 -27.13 -14.24 4.05
C LYS A 284 -25.84 -13.38 4.03
N PRO A 285 -24.81 -13.70 3.24
CA PRO A 285 -23.64 -12.82 3.12
C PRO A 285 -24.09 -11.42 2.65
N LEU A 286 -23.45 -10.37 3.18
CA LEU A 286 -23.77 -9.00 2.75
C LEU A 286 -23.44 -8.84 1.25
N PRO A 287 -24.26 -8.13 0.47
CA PRO A 287 -24.03 -7.92 -0.96
C PRO A 287 -22.71 -7.18 -1.17
N ALA A 288 -21.95 -7.50 -2.22
CA ALA A 288 -20.64 -6.89 -2.46
C ALA A 288 -20.70 -5.35 -2.49
N GLU A 289 -19.67 -4.72 -1.95
CA GLU A 289 -19.61 -3.27 -1.84
C GLU A 289 -19.27 -2.65 -3.20
N GLY A 290 -19.92 -1.56 -3.57
CA GLY A 290 -19.65 -0.90 -4.84
C GLY A 290 -18.22 -0.41 -4.96
N ASP A 291 -17.71 -0.37 -6.19
CA ASP A 291 -16.41 0.22 -6.45
C ASP A 291 -16.38 1.73 -6.11
N ALA A 292 -15.18 2.33 -6.11
CA ALA A 292 -15.01 3.74 -5.76
C ALA A 292 -15.85 4.69 -6.64
N ASN A 293 -16.09 4.35 -7.91
CA ASN A 293 -16.87 5.17 -8.83
C ASN A 293 -18.36 5.11 -8.52
N VAL A 294 -18.88 3.90 -8.25
CA VAL A 294 -20.27 3.69 -7.84
C VAL A 294 -20.54 4.39 -6.51
N LYS A 295 -19.64 4.26 -5.52
CA LYS A 295 -19.72 4.97 -4.24
C LYS A 295 -19.74 6.48 -4.42
N ALA A 296 -18.81 7.04 -5.19
CA ALA A 296 -18.76 8.48 -5.43
C ALA A 296 -20.04 9.00 -6.10
N ARG A 297 -20.63 8.24 -7.03
CA ARG A 297 -21.90 8.60 -7.67
C ARG A 297 -23.06 8.59 -6.69
N VAL A 298 -23.16 7.56 -5.83
CA VAL A 298 -24.22 7.48 -4.81
C VAL A 298 -24.03 8.58 -3.76
N ASP A 299 -22.80 8.89 -3.37
CA ASP A 299 -22.49 9.99 -2.45
C ASP A 299 -22.89 11.35 -3.00
N GLN A 300 -22.66 11.59 -4.30
CA GLN A 300 -23.14 12.80 -4.96
C GLN A 300 -24.68 12.90 -4.94
N ILE A 301 -25.39 11.78 -5.06
CA ILE A 301 -26.86 11.74 -4.96
C ILE A 301 -27.30 12.02 -3.52
N LEU A 302 -26.64 11.41 -2.54
CA LEU A 302 -26.91 11.56 -1.12
C LEU A 302 -26.69 12.99 -0.60
N ASN A 303 -25.79 13.76 -1.22
CA ASN A 303 -25.56 15.16 -0.89
C ASN A 303 -26.58 16.12 -1.51
N ARG A 304 -27.54 15.63 -2.30
CA ARG A 304 -28.59 16.50 -2.87
C ARG A 304 -29.58 16.90 -1.77
N PRO A 305 -30.03 18.17 -1.78
CA PRO A 305 -31.03 18.61 -0.83
C PRO A 305 -32.41 18.00 -1.15
N ILE A 306 -33.12 17.61 -0.10
CA ILE A 306 -34.48 17.12 -0.12
C ILE A 306 -35.34 17.88 0.90
N THR A 307 -36.66 17.77 0.78
CA THR A 307 -37.61 18.40 1.71
C THR A 307 -38.54 17.34 2.26
N VAL A 308 -38.44 17.10 3.56
CA VAL A 308 -39.23 16.10 4.28
C VAL A 308 -40.10 16.83 5.29
N ASN A 309 -41.42 16.63 5.20
CA ASN A 309 -42.37 17.15 6.18
C ASN A 309 -43.36 16.03 6.51
N VAL A 310 -43.01 15.24 7.50
CA VAL A 310 -43.79 14.09 7.93
C VAL A 310 -44.01 14.17 9.43
N GLU A 311 -45.26 14.03 9.86
CA GLU A 311 -45.66 13.93 11.24
C GLU A 311 -46.23 12.53 11.50
N GLN A 312 -45.68 11.83 12.48
CA GLN A 312 -46.21 10.56 12.99
C GLN A 312 -46.44 9.47 11.91
N ALA A 313 -45.56 9.34 10.91
CA ALA A 313 -45.65 8.25 9.94
C ALA A 313 -44.73 7.09 10.33
N PRO A 314 -45.06 5.83 9.96
CA PRO A 314 -44.16 4.69 10.10
C PRO A 314 -42.77 5.00 9.53
N ARG A 315 -41.70 4.63 10.24
CA ARG A 315 -40.32 4.87 9.82
C ARG A 315 -40.04 4.34 8.41
N LYS A 316 -40.63 3.20 8.03
CA LYS A 316 -40.54 2.66 6.66
C LYS A 316 -41.06 3.64 5.61
N GLU A 317 -42.19 4.31 5.86
CA GLU A 317 -42.75 5.31 4.93
C GLU A 317 -41.87 6.56 4.84
N VAL A 318 -41.26 6.97 5.96
CA VAL A 318 -40.29 8.09 5.95
C VAL A 318 -39.04 7.70 5.17
N LEU A 319 -38.56 6.46 5.30
CA LEU A 319 -37.43 5.92 4.51
C LEU A 319 -37.76 5.87 3.01
N ASP A 320 -38.95 5.39 2.64
CA ASP A 320 -39.45 5.37 1.26
C ASP A 320 -39.53 6.79 0.67
N LEU A 321 -39.99 7.76 1.47
CA LEU A 321 -40.07 9.16 1.05
C LEU A 321 -38.66 9.74 0.80
N VAL A 322 -37.72 9.55 1.73
CA VAL A 322 -36.35 10.06 1.63
C VAL A 322 -35.62 9.45 0.43
N THR A 323 -35.63 8.12 0.32
CA THR A 323 -34.99 7.41 -0.80
C THR A 323 -35.66 7.70 -2.14
N GLY A 324 -36.99 7.85 -2.16
CA GLY A 324 -37.76 8.26 -3.33
C GLY A 324 -37.42 9.66 -3.84
N GLN A 325 -37.32 10.66 -2.95
CA GLN A 325 -36.88 12.01 -3.32
C GLN A 325 -35.42 12.03 -3.81
N ALA A 326 -34.55 11.23 -3.20
CA ALA A 326 -33.16 11.08 -3.63
C ALA A 326 -32.99 10.26 -4.92
N ARG A 327 -34.04 9.55 -5.37
CA ARG A 327 -34.00 8.56 -6.48
C ARG A 327 -33.01 7.41 -6.23
N LEU A 328 -32.90 6.97 -4.98
CA LEU A 328 -32.08 5.82 -4.59
C LEU A 328 -32.96 4.59 -4.41
N ARG A 329 -32.45 3.43 -4.85
CA ARG A 329 -33.04 2.14 -4.52
C ARG A 329 -32.44 1.65 -3.21
N TYR A 330 -33.20 0.91 -2.44
CA TYR A 330 -32.70 0.28 -1.24
C TYR A 330 -33.24 -1.15 -1.07
N GLU A 331 -32.48 -1.97 -0.35
CA GLU A 331 -32.84 -3.31 0.09
C GLU A 331 -32.69 -3.38 1.61
N LEU A 332 -33.65 -4.01 2.29
CA LEU A 332 -33.63 -4.23 3.73
C LEU A 332 -33.11 -5.62 4.04
N ASP A 333 -32.24 -5.73 5.04
CA ASP A 333 -31.82 -7.00 5.60
C ASP A 333 -32.88 -7.57 6.54
N GLU A 334 -34.02 -7.99 5.99
CA GLU A 334 -35.18 -8.44 6.76
C GLU A 334 -34.83 -9.51 7.79
N LYS A 335 -33.88 -10.41 7.46
CA LYS A 335 -33.43 -11.46 8.39
C LYS A 335 -32.76 -10.88 9.63
N THR A 336 -31.84 -9.93 9.48
CA THR A 336 -31.19 -9.30 10.64
C THR A 336 -32.14 -8.37 11.39
N LEU A 337 -33.01 -7.65 10.69
CA LEU A 337 -34.01 -6.78 11.32
C LEU A 337 -34.97 -7.58 12.21
N VAL A 338 -35.44 -8.74 11.75
CA VAL A 338 -36.28 -9.65 12.55
C VAL A 338 -35.49 -10.22 13.74
N LYS A 339 -34.24 -10.63 13.51
CA LYS A 339 -33.38 -11.19 14.57
C LYS A 339 -33.05 -10.19 15.69
N GLU A 340 -32.88 -8.91 15.35
CA GLU A 340 -32.58 -7.83 16.30
C GLU A 340 -33.84 -7.06 16.75
N GLU A 341 -35.04 -7.57 16.43
CA GLU A 341 -36.35 -6.99 16.82
C GLU A 341 -36.49 -5.50 16.41
N VAL A 342 -35.91 -5.11 15.27
CA VAL A 342 -35.96 -3.74 14.77
C VAL A 342 -37.30 -3.46 14.10
N ASP A 343 -38.14 -2.68 14.77
CA ASP A 343 -39.47 -2.30 14.29
C ASP A 343 -39.45 -0.99 13.48
N LEU A 344 -39.61 -1.12 12.15
CA LEU A 344 -39.77 0.00 11.21
C LEU A 344 -41.21 0.52 11.12
N GLY A 345 -42.17 -0.13 11.76
CA GLY A 345 -43.56 0.31 11.87
C GLY A 345 -43.76 1.42 12.91
N LYS A 346 -42.82 1.60 13.84
CA LYS A 346 -42.86 2.70 14.82
C LYS A 346 -42.89 4.05 14.11
N THR A 347 -43.81 4.89 14.56
CA THR A 347 -44.02 6.22 13.99
C THR A 347 -42.87 7.15 14.35
N MET A 348 -42.45 7.97 13.40
CA MET A 348 -41.52 9.07 13.62
C MET A 348 -42.00 10.34 12.92
N SER A 349 -41.43 11.47 13.33
CA SER A 349 -41.65 12.76 12.68
C SER A 349 -40.32 13.28 12.16
N LEU A 350 -40.30 13.74 10.92
CA LEU A 350 -39.13 14.35 10.30
C LEU A 350 -39.58 15.60 9.55
N LYS A 351 -39.14 16.76 10.05
CA LYS A 351 -39.41 18.07 9.45
C LYS A 351 -38.10 18.78 9.16
N ALA A 352 -37.71 18.76 7.89
CA ALA A 352 -36.52 19.44 7.43
C ALA A 352 -36.72 19.88 5.98
N ALA A 353 -36.46 21.16 5.72
CA ALA A 353 -36.43 21.70 4.36
C ALA A 353 -34.97 21.85 3.93
N ASN A 354 -34.67 21.47 2.68
CA ASN A 354 -33.34 21.63 2.09
C ASN A 354 -32.22 20.92 2.87
N ILE A 355 -32.52 19.74 3.45
CA ILE A 355 -31.54 18.88 4.14
C ILE A 355 -30.90 17.92 3.13
N ALA A 356 -29.61 17.58 3.27
CA ALA A 356 -29.02 16.55 2.43
C ALA A 356 -29.72 15.20 2.67
N ALA A 357 -29.96 14.43 1.60
CA ALA A 357 -30.57 13.10 1.73
C ALA A 357 -29.78 12.18 2.67
N ARG A 358 -28.46 12.33 2.74
CA ARG A 358 -27.59 11.64 3.71
C ARG A 358 -27.99 11.92 5.15
N ASP A 359 -28.19 13.18 5.50
CA ASP A 359 -28.50 13.60 6.88
C ASP A 359 -29.92 13.17 7.26
N ALA A 360 -30.86 13.24 6.32
CA ALA A 360 -32.21 12.71 6.50
C ALA A 360 -32.19 11.18 6.72
N LEU A 361 -31.37 10.43 5.97
CA LEU A 361 -31.20 8.99 6.19
C LEU A 361 -30.54 8.70 7.55
N ALA A 362 -29.56 9.50 7.97
CA ALA A 362 -28.93 9.35 9.28
C ALA A 362 -29.94 9.51 10.42
N GLU A 363 -30.88 10.46 10.32
CA GLU A 363 -31.95 10.64 11.31
C GLU A 363 -32.94 9.46 11.30
N VAL A 364 -33.36 9.02 10.12
CA VAL A 364 -34.30 7.90 9.94
C VAL A 364 -33.73 6.59 10.47
N LEU A 365 -32.47 6.29 10.14
CA LEU A 365 -31.82 5.00 10.46
C LEU A 365 -31.13 5.00 11.82
N GLY A 366 -30.50 6.11 12.22
CA GLY A 366 -29.70 6.21 13.44
C GLY A 366 -30.52 6.01 14.72
N THR A 367 -31.78 6.42 14.72
CA THR A 367 -32.70 6.24 15.87
C THR A 367 -33.05 4.78 16.17
N VAL A 368 -32.72 3.84 15.28
CA VAL A 368 -32.88 2.39 15.46
C VAL A 368 -31.60 1.59 15.20
N ALA A 369 -30.44 2.25 15.34
CA ALA A 369 -29.14 1.62 15.15
C ALA A 369 -28.98 0.92 13.78
N LEU A 370 -29.67 1.42 12.75
CA LEU A 370 -29.51 0.98 11.38
C LEU A 370 -28.46 1.83 10.67
N SER A 371 -27.79 1.23 9.70
CA SER A 371 -26.88 1.90 8.79
C SER A 371 -27.00 1.27 7.41
N TYR A 372 -26.30 1.83 6.42
CA TYR A 372 -26.36 1.36 5.05
C TYR A 372 -24.96 1.20 4.45
N ARG A 373 -24.86 0.27 3.49
CA ARG A 373 -23.71 0.16 2.56
C ARG A 373 -24.17 0.41 1.14
N VAL A 374 -23.30 0.93 0.30
CA VAL A 374 -23.54 1.05 -1.14
C VAL A 374 -23.13 -0.25 -1.82
N THR A 375 -24.05 -0.89 -2.52
CA THR A 375 -23.83 -2.13 -3.26
C THR A 375 -23.21 -1.87 -4.64
N GLU A 376 -22.72 -2.93 -5.30
CA GLU A 376 -22.16 -2.85 -6.67
C GLU A 376 -23.12 -2.27 -7.72
N ASP A 377 -24.43 -2.46 -7.57
CA ASP A 377 -25.43 -1.89 -8.47
C ASP A 377 -25.79 -0.43 -8.13
N GLY A 378 -25.23 0.13 -7.05
CA GLY A 378 -25.47 1.49 -6.58
C GLY A 378 -26.77 1.67 -5.82
N SER A 379 -27.33 0.59 -5.26
CA SER A 379 -28.43 0.65 -4.28
C SER A 379 -27.89 0.73 -2.85
N LEU A 380 -28.78 1.05 -1.91
CA LEU A 380 -28.47 1.07 -0.48
C LEU A 380 -28.89 -0.25 0.15
N PHE A 381 -27.95 -1.01 0.70
CA PHE A 381 -28.31 -2.17 1.53
C PHE A 381 -28.32 -1.76 2.99
N ILE A 382 -29.51 -1.77 3.60
CA ILE A 382 -29.77 -1.27 4.96
C ILE A 382 -29.83 -2.46 5.92
N THR A 383 -29.00 -2.42 6.96
CA THR A 383 -28.93 -3.43 8.02
C THR A 383 -28.50 -2.77 9.33
N THR A 384 -28.37 -3.56 10.40
CA THR A 384 -27.91 -3.05 11.70
C THR A 384 -26.46 -2.60 11.63
N ALA A 385 -26.14 -1.52 12.33
CA ALA A 385 -24.80 -0.96 12.39
C ALA A 385 -23.79 -1.99 12.91
N THR A 386 -24.21 -2.85 13.85
CA THR A 386 -23.42 -3.96 14.37
C THR A 386 -23.02 -4.95 13.26
N ARG A 387 -23.97 -5.38 12.42
CA ARG A 387 -23.69 -6.31 11.32
C ARG A 387 -22.80 -5.70 10.23
N LEU A 388 -22.98 -4.41 9.94
CA LEU A 388 -22.07 -3.68 9.03
C LEU A 388 -20.67 -3.55 9.63
N ALA A 389 -20.55 -3.30 10.93
CA ALA A 389 -19.28 -3.22 11.64
C ALA A 389 -18.60 -4.60 11.73
N GLU A 390 -19.36 -5.68 11.90
CA GLU A 390 -18.84 -7.06 11.87
C GLU A 390 -18.34 -7.46 10.48
N ASP A 391 -19.04 -7.10 9.40
CA ASP A 391 -18.56 -7.37 8.03
C ASP A 391 -17.38 -6.47 7.65
N SER A 392 -17.41 -5.20 8.05
CA SER A 392 -16.27 -4.28 7.90
C SER A 392 -15.07 -4.75 8.73
N GLY A 393 -15.32 -5.33 9.91
CA GLY A 393 -14.33 -5.96 10.78
C GLY A 393 -13.82 -7.29 10.25
N LYS A 394 -14.61 -8.03 9.46
CA LYS A 394 -14.16 -9.22 8.72
C LYS A 394 -13.35 -8.86 7.46
N LYS A 395 -13.60 -7.69 6.86
CA LYS A 395 -12.81 -7.13 5.74
C LYS A 395 -11.70 -6.17 6.16
N GLY A 396 -11.52 -5.96 7.47
CA GLY A 396 -10.58 -4.99 8.02
C GLY A 396 -10.07 -5.36 9.41
N ALA A 397 -10.09 -6.66 9.78
CA ALA A 397 -9.30 -7.11 10.92
C ALA A 397 -7.88 -6.67 10.63
N VAL A 398 -7.33 -5.82 11.50
CA VAL A 398 -5.96 -5.34 11.36
C VAL A 398 -5.11 -6.59 11.18
N ILE A 399 -4.54 -6.72 9.98
CA ILE A 399 -3.73 -7.85 9.55
C ILE A 399 -2.48 -7.79 10.42
N GLU A 400 -2.54 -8.38 11.61
CA GLU A 400 -1.49 -8.32 12.61
C GLU A 400 -0.70 -9.63 12.60
N GLY A 401 0.58 -9.55 12.25
CA GLY A 401 1.50 -10.69 12.26
C GLY A 401 1.72 -11.25 13.64
N PRO A 402 2.28 -12.48 13.73
CA PRO A 402 2.71 -12.99 15.01
C PRO A 402 3.78 -12.05 15.57
N PRO A 403 3.71 -11.70 16.87
CA PRO A 403 4.73 -10.88 17.50
C PRO A 403 6.07 -11.64 17.53
N VAL A 404 7.13 -11.00 17.06
CA VAL A 404 8.50 -11.55 17.05
C VAL A 404 9.37 -10.74 18.01
N LYS A 405 10.03 -11.42 18.94
CA LYS A 405 10.99 -10.81 19.86
C LYS A 405 12.35 -10.62 19.18
N LEU A 406 12.95 -9.46 19.40
CA LEU A 406 14.27 -9.08 18.93
C LEU A 406 15.09 -8.53 20.10
N THR A 407 16.15 -9.23 20.43
CA THR A 407 17.16 -8.76 21.40
C THR A 407 18.15 -7.83 20.70
N LEU A 408 18.44 -6.69 21.30
CA LEU A 408 19.44 -5.76 20.77
C LEU A 408 20.84 -6.03 21.34
N SER A 409 21.86 -5.56 20.64
CA SER A 409 23.23 -5.54 21.13
C SER A 409 23.37 -4.72 22.42
N GLN A 410 24.51 -4.88 23.10
CA GLN A 410 24.98 -3.88 24.05
C GLN A 410 25.20 -2.54 23.33
N PRO A 411 25.15 -1.39 24.03
CA PRO A 411 25.47 -0.10 23.43
C PRO A 411 26.88 -0.07 22.86
N LEU A 412 27.02 0.32 21.60
CA LEU A 412 28.29 0.48 20.91
C LEU A 412 28.43 1.89 20.36
N LYS A 413 29.60 2.49 20.47
CA LYS A 413 29.85 3.83 19.90
C LYS A 413 29.93 3.75 18.39
N ALA A 414 29.48 4.80 17.68
CA ALA A 414 29.54 4.84 16.21
C ALA A 414 30.96 4.69 15.63
N ALA A 415 31.99 5.12 16.39
CA ALA A 415 33.39 4.99 16.00
C ALA A 415 33.97 3.59 16.24
N ASP A 416 33.25 2.70 16.94
CA ASP A 416 33.71 1.34 17.21
C ASP A 416 33.64 0.48 15.93
N PRO A 417 34.73 -0.21 15.53
CA PRO A 417 34.71 -1.11 14.38
C PRO A 417 33.62 -2.18 14.45
N SER A 418 33.30 -2.68 15.65
CA SER A 418 32.23 -3.67 15.84
C SER A 418 30.85 -3.10 15.53
N TYR A 419 30.63 -1.80 15.75
CA TYR A 419 29.39 -1.14 15.38
C TYR A 419 29.22 -1.10 13.86
N ARG A 420 30.29 -0.76 13.13
CA ARG A 420 30.30 -0.77 11.67
C ARG A 420 30.04 -2.17 11.12
N GLU A 421 30.63 -3.20 11.72
CA GLU A 421 30.42 -4.60 11.34
C GLU A 421 28.96 -5.03 11.50
N LEU A 422 28.35 -4.67 12.62
CA LEU A 422 26.94 -4.95 12.93
C LEU A 422 25.95 -4.12 12.10
N THR A 423 26.37 -2.99 11.55
CA THR A 423 25.49 -2.09 10.79
C THR A 423 25.82 -2.11 9.30
N ARG A 424 26.69 -1.21 8.85
CA ARG A 424 27.01 -0.97 7.44
C ARG A 424 27.47 -2.25 6.73
N ASP A 425 28.36 -3.02 7.34
CA ASP A 425 28.93 -4.20 6.67
C ASP A 425 27.91 -5.35 6.63
N SER A 426 27.12 -5.53 7.68
CA SER A 426 25.99 -6.47 7.70
C SER A 426 24.94 -6.11 6.65
N TYR A 427 24.58 -4.84 6.54
CA TYR A 427 23.62 -4.36 5.55
C TYR A 427 24.17 -4.49 4.11
N THR A 428 25.45 -4.22 3.91
CA THR A 428 26.15 -4.46 2.63
C THR A 428 26.01 -5.92 2.20
N ARG A 429 26.26 -6.88 3.11
CA ARG A 429 26.10 -8.31 2.82
C ARG A 429 24.66 -8.68 2.46
N ARG A 430 23.67 -8.13 3.17
CA ARG A 430 22.24 -8.37 2.91
C ARG A 430 21.80 -7.83 1.55
N LEU A 431 22.18 -6.61 1.23
CA LEU A 431 21.94 -6.00 -0.09
C LEU A 431 22.60 -6.80 -1.23
N ALA A 432 23.83 -7.29 -1.03
CA ALA A 432 24.50 -8.15 -1.99
C ALA A 432 23.79 -9.52 -2.13
N ALA A 433 23.29 -10.09 -1.03
CA ALA A 433 22.51 -11.33 -1.04
C ALA A 433 21.16 -11.18 -1.80
N GLN A 434 20.57 -9.98 -1.78
CA GLN A 434 19.42 -9.63 -2.64
C GLN A 434 19.80 -9.46 -4.13
N GLY A 435 21.09 -9.53 -4.44
CA GLY A 435 21.61 -9.55 -5.81
C GLY A 435 22.04 -8.19 -6.34
N LEU A 436 22.04 -7.12 -5.53
CA LEU A 436 22.56 -5.80 -5.93
C LEU A 436 24.06 -5.86 -6.21
N ARG A 437 24.52 -5.00 -7.12
CA ARG A 437 25.95 -4.84 -7.45
C ARG A 437 26.66 -4.04 -6.37
N GLU A 438 27.92 -4.39 -6.12
CA GLU A 438 28.77 -3.74 -5.11
C GLU A 438 28.84 -2.21 -5.31
N GLU A 439 29.06 -1.75 -6.54
CA GLU A 439 29.14 -0.33 -6.90
C GLU A 439 27.80 0.45 -6.71
N VAL A 440 26.66 -0.26 -6.84
CA VAL A 440 25.33 0.29 -6.54
C VAL A 440 25.12 0.39 -5.02
N ILE A 441 25.55 -0.64 -4.28
CA ILE A 441 25.51 -0.65 -2.81
C ILE A 441 26.40 0.47 -2.25
N GLU A 442 27.60 0.65 -2.80
CA GLU A 442 28.51 1.72 -2.40
C GLU A 442 27.88 3.10 -2.60
N SER A 443 27.23 3.34 -3.75
CA SER A 443 26.53 4.60 -4.03
C SER A 443 25.36 4.85 -3.07
N LEU A 444 24.54 3.82 -2.83
CA LEU A 444 23.43 3.87 -1.88
C LEU A 444 23.91 4.18 -0.45
N LEU A 445 24.89 3.42 0.04
CA LEU A 445 25.40 3.57 1.40
C LEU A 445 26.32 4.78 1.56
N GLY A 446 26.95 5.25 0.49
CA GLY A 446 27.66 6.53 0.49
C GLY A 446 26.72 7.70 0.77
N GLN A 447 25.48 7.62 0.27
CA GLN A 447 24.48 8.68 0.46
C GLN A 447 23.73 8.58 1.80
N TYR A 448 23.39 7.37 2.25
CA TYR A 448 22.43 7.20 3.35
C TYR A 448 22.99 6.58 4.63
N SER A 449 24.23 6.07 4.66
CA SER A 449 24.68 5.28 5.82
C SER A 449 24.75 6.05 7.12
N GLU A 450 25.12 7.33 7.10
CA GLU A 450 25.19 8.14 8.32
C GLU A 450 23.79 8.30 8.92
N ALA A 451 22.80 8.69 8.11
CA ALA A 451 21.42 8.85 8.59
C ALA A 451 20.76 7.51 8.98
N LEU A 452 21.16 6.40 8.37
CA LEU A 452 20.66 5.06 8.71
C LEU A 452 21.30 4.50 9.99
N PHE A 453 22.61 4.71 10.19
CA PHE A 453 23.37 4.05 11.25
C PHE A 453 23.90 5.01 12.33
N ALA A 454 23.57 6.29 12.27
CA ALA A 454 23.73 7.23 13.38
C ALA A 454 22.46 8.10 13.52
N PRO A 455 21.27 7.49 13.68
CA PRO A 455 20.03 8.25 13.74
C PRO A 455 19.89 8.96 15.10
N ASP A 456 19.29 10.14 15.11
CA ASP A 456 18.98 10.91 16.33
C ASP A 456 17.90 10.24 17.21
N GLY A 457 17.12 9.33 16.62
CA GLY A 457 16.04 8.60 17.29
C GLY A 457 16.00 7.14 16.86
N LEU A 458 15.20 6.32 17.55
CA LEU A 458 15.02 4.93 17.16
C LEU A 458 14.39 4.85 15.77
N ILE A 459 15.01 4.06 14.90
CA ILE A 459 14.44 3.70 13.60
C ILE A 459 14.33 2.19 13.46
N VAL A 460 13.39 1.76 12.63
CA VAL A 460 13.31 0.40 12.12
C VAL A 460 13.60 0.46 10.62
N LEU A 461 14.63 -0.26 10.19
CA LEU A 461 14.97 -0.49 8.79
C LEU A 461 14.42 -1.86 8.39
N ALA A 462 13.79 -1.99 7.22
CA ALA A 462 13.32 -3.26 6.69
C ALA A 462 13.32 -3.21 5.16
N HIS A 463 13.26 -4.36 4.50
CA HIS A 463 13.02 -4.43 3.06
C HIS A 463 11.64 -5.01 2.77
N PHE A 464 10.97 -4.43 1.78
CA PHE A 464 9.79 -5.06 1.20
C PHE A 464 10.19 -6.28 0.37
N SER A 465 9.35 -7.32 0.40
CA SER A 465 9.43 -8.41 -0.56
C SER A 465 9.20 -7.90 -1.99
N ARG A 466 9.70 -8.64 -2.99
CA ARG A 466 9.54 -8.26 -4.40
C ARG A 466 8.08 -8.04 -4.80
N ASP A 467 7.19 -8.92 -4.36
CA ASP A 467 5.75 -8.84 -4.67
C ASP A 467 5.12 -7.58 -4.10
N ALA A 468 5.49 -7.18 -2.88
CA ALA A 468 5.04 -5.94 -2.26
C ALA A 468 5.50 -4.70 -3.05
N ILE A 469 6.75 -4.72 -3.54
CA ILE A 469 7.28 -3.65 -4.38
C ILE A 469 6.50 -3.57 -5.70
N ASP A 470 6.29 -4.69 -6.38
CA ASP A 470 5.58 -4.75 -7.66
C ASP A 470 4.07 -4.41 -7.52
N GLU A 471 3.47 -4.63 -6.34
CA GLU A 471 2.12 -4.13 -6.05
C GLU A 471 2.10 -2.61 -5.87
N ALA A 472 3.03 -2.03 -5.10
CA ALA A 472 3.05 -0.60 -4.84
C ALA A 472 3.48 0.21 -6.08
N VAL A 473 4.58 -0.19 -6.70
CA VAL A 473 5.25 0.47 -7.83
C VAL A 473 5.70 -0.59 -8.83
N LEU A 474 4.94 -0.79 -9.90
CA LEU A 474 5.32 -1.67 -10.98
C LEU A 474 6.34 -0.97 -11.89
N LEU A 475 7.45 -1.65 -12.18
CA LEU A 475 8.46 -1.20 -13.14
C LEU A 475 8.66 -2.30 -14.19
N ASP A 476 8.22 -2.04 -15.41
CA ASP A 476 8.37 -2.93 -16.55
C ASP A 476 9.48 -2.39 -17.48
N VAL A 477 10.33 -3.30 -17.95
CA VAL A 477 11.37 -3.01 -18.95
C VAL A 477 11.24 -4.00 -20.09
N PHE A 478 11.10 -3.49 -21.32
CA PHE A 478 10.98 -4.28 -22.53
C PHE A 478 12.06 -3.89 -23.55
N PRO A 479 12.67 -4.84 -24.27
CA PRO A 479 12.65 -6.29 -24.02
C PRO A 479 13.09 -6.66 -22.61
N ALA A 480 12.59 -7.79 -22.10
CA ALA A 480 12.84 -8.23 -20.73
C ALA A 480 14.36 -8.35 -20.48
N PRO A 481 14.88 -7.75 -19.39
CA PRO A 481 16.30 -7.78 -19.10
C PRO A 481 16.78 -9.17 -18.69
N LYS A 482 18.04 -9.48 -18.96
CA LYS A 482 18.70 -10.73 -18.52
C LYS A 482 18.64 -10.90 -17.00
N LYS A 483 18.76 -9.80 -16.26
CA LYS A 483 18.69 -9.76 -14.80
C LYS A 483 17.92 -8.53 -14.36
N PHE A 484 16.98 -8.70 -13.44
CA PHE A 484 16.18 -7.60 -12.90
C PHE A 484 16.14 -7.67 -11.38
N VAL A 485 16.92 -6.82 -10.72
CA VAL A 485 16.97 -6.73 -9.25
C VAL A 485 16.23 -5.49 -8.81
N ARG A 486 15.31 -5.65 -7.86
CA ARG A 486 14.62 -4.54 -7.20
C ARG A 486 14.72 -4.69 -5.70
N THR A 487 15.13 -3.64 -5.02
CA THR A 487 15.10 -3.54 -3.56
C THR A 487 14.38 -2.27 -3.12
N ALA A 488 13.64 -2.32 -2.03
CA ALA A 488 13.03 -1.14 -1.42
C ALA A 488 13.22 -1.21 0.08
N ALA A 489 14.13 -0.37 0.60
CA ALA A 489 14.36 -0.22 2.01
C ALA A 489 13.31 0.73 2.60
N LEU A 490 12.51 0.25 3.53
CA LEU A 490 11.62 1.01 4.36
C LEU A 490 12.34 1.47 5.64
N VAL A 491 12.30 2.75 5.92
CA VAL A 491 12.77 3.35 7.16
C VAL A 491 11.58 3.90 7.94
N VAL A 492 11.29 3.30 9.09
CA VAL A 492 10.22 3.75 10.00
C VAL A 492 10.85 4.49 11.17
N HIS A 493 10.46 5.76 11.36
CA HIS A 493 10.91 6.59 12.50
C HIS A 493 9.73 6.98 13.38
N GLY A 494 10.00 7.54 14.57
CA GLY A 494 8.96 7.95 15.51
C GLY A 494 8.10 6.80 16.04
N ILE A 495 8.63 5.56 15.99
CA ILE A 495 7.94 4.33 16.43
C ILE A 495 8.38 3.86 17.82
N ASP A 496 9.29 4.57 18.46
CA ASP A 496 9.74 4.25 19.82
C ASP A 496 8.58 4.36 20.82
N PRO A 497 8.20 3.27 21.51
CA PRO A 497 7.12 3.30 22.50
C PRO A 497 7.34 4.35 23.59
N ARG A 498 8.60 4.63 23.93
CA ARG A 498 8.99 5.59 24.98
C ARG A 498 8.63 7.03 24.63
N LEU A 499 8.42 7.34 23.35
CA LEU A 499 7.99 8.69 22.95
C LEU A 499 6.57 9.01 23.42
N GLN A 500 5.69 8.01 23.49
CA GLN A 500 4.35 8.21 24.06
C GLN A 500 4.40 8.42 25.57
N ASP A 501 5.26 7.69 26.28
CA ASP A 501 5.48 7.89 27.71
C ASP A 501 6.04 9.29 27.99
N LYS A 502 7.05 9.72 27.21
CA LYS A 502 7.56 11.09 27.24
C LYS A 502 6.46 12.12 26.95
N ALA A 503 5.59 11.87 25.96
CA ALA A 503 4.47 12.77 25.66
C ALA A 503 3.51 12.89 26.85
N ARG A 504 3.20 11.79 27.55
CA ARG A 504 2.35 11.81 28.76
C ARG A 504 2.96 12.63 29.88
N GLU A 505 4.27 12.46 30.12
CA GLU A 505 4.99 13.26 31.11
C GLU A 505 4.99 14.76 30.75
N LEU A 506 5.12 15.10 29.47
CA LEU A 506 5.07 16.49 29.02
C LEU A 506 3.66 17.09 29.11
N VAL A 507 2.62 16.30 28.83
CA VAL A 507 1.23 16.75 28.98
C VAL A 507 0.94 17.11 30.44
N GLN A 508 1.40 16.33 31.41
CA GLN A 508 1.26 16.69 32.82
C GLN A 508 1.93 18.03 33.16
N LYS A 509 3.07 18.34 32.52
CA LYS A 509 3.79 19.61 32.68
C LYS A 509 3.10 20.81 32.01
N LEU A 510 2.06 20.60 31.20
CA LEU A 510 1.26 21.71 30.67
C LEU A 510 0.45 22.43 31.76
N GLY A 511 0.16 21.75 32.88
CA GLY A 511 -0.50 22.31 34.06
C GLY A 511 0.45 22.75 35.19
N ASP A 512 1.78 22.72 34.95
CA ASP A 512 2.77 23.10 35.97
C ASP A 512 2.61 24.57 36.39
N ASP A 513 2.76 24.89 37.69
CA ASP A 513 2.62 26.26 38.21
C ASP A 513 3.60 27.26 37.56
N LEU A 514 4.78 26.80 37.16
CA LEU A 514 5.82 27.63 36.57
C LEU A 514 5.57 27.86 35.06
N PRO A 515 5.38 29.12 34.60
CA PRO A 515 5.11 29.42 33.19
C PRO A 515 6.15 28.84 32.23
N LYS A 516 7.43 28.89 32.61
CA LYS A 516 8.55 28.39 31.80
C LYS A 516 8.50 26.87 31.59
N ALA A 517 8.03 26.12 32.59
CA ALA A 517 7.89 24.67 32.49
C ALA A 517 6.79 24.32 31.47
N ARG A 518 5.64 25.01 31.54
CA ARG A 518 4.54 24.86 30.57
C ARG A 518 4.97 25.18 29.14
N GLU A 519 5.67 26.29 28.94
CA GLU A 519 6.15 26.69 27.61
C GLU A 519 7.17 25.69 27.05
N THR A 520 8.09 25.20 27.89
CA THR A 520 9.07 24.18 27.49
C THR A 520 8.37 22.88 27.10
N ALA A 521 7.38 22.44 27.90
CA ALA A 521 6.60 21.25 27.62
C ALA A 521 5.80 21.37 26.32
N GLU A 522 5.20 22.53 26.07
CA GLU A 522 4.47 22.81 24.82
C GLU A 522 5.39 22.74 23.60
N ILE A 523 6.59 23.33 23.66
CA ILE A 523 7.57 23.26 22.57
C ILE A 523 7.96 21.80 22.32
N GLN A 524 8.27 21.04 23.37
CA GLN A 524 8.68 19.64 23.23
C GLN A 524 7.56 18.75 22.71
N LEU A 525 6.31 18.95 23.13
CA LEU A 525 5.15 18.23 22.59
C LEU A 525 4.93 18.57 21.11
N PHE A 526 5.13 19.83 20.73
CA PHE A 526 5.05 20.23 19.32
C PHE A 526 6.16 19.60 18.48
N GLU A 527 7.39 19.51 19.02
CA GLU A 527 8.53 18.85 18.37
C GLU A 527 8.35 17.33 18.23
N LEU A 528 7.71 16.66 19.21
CA LEU A 528 7.28 15.26 19.09
C LEU A 528 6.28 15.06 17.94
N GLY A 529 5.62 16.15 17.52
CA GLY A 529 4.74 16.19 16.37
C GLY A 529 3.60 15.18 16.52
N PRO A 530 3.28 14.43 15.47
CA PRO A 530 2.09 13.59 15.51
C PRO A 530 2.21 12.33 16.39
N VAL A 531 3.38 12.03 16.99
CA VAL A 531 3.48 11.00 18.04
C VAL A 531 2.78 11.45 19.33
N ALA A 532 2.72 12.77 19.59
CA ALA A 532 2.05 13.32 20.76
C ALA A 532 0.51 13.37 20.63
N VAL A 533 -0.04 13.26 19.42
CA VAL A 533 -1.48 13.47 19.15
C VAL A 533 -2.39 12.60 20.00
N PRO A 534 -2.22 11.27 20.10
CA PRO A 534 -3.12 10.45 20.91
C PRO A 534 -3.16 10.88 22.38
N VAL A 535 -2.00 11.27 22.92
CA VAL A 535 -1.88 11.72 24.31
C VAL A 535 -2.49 13.11 24.51
N LEU A 536 -2.37 13.99 23.52
CA LEU A 536 -3.02 15.30 23.53
C LEU A 536 -4.54 15.19 23.40
N GLU A 537 -5.04 14.25 22.61
CA GLU A 537 -6.48 13.96 22.50
C GLU A 537 -7.05 13.44 23.82
N ASP A 538 -6.32 12.54 24.50
CA ASP A 538 -6.67 12.08 25.85
C ASP A 538 -6.69 13.25 26.86
N ALA A 539 -5.75 14.19 26.73
CA ALA A 539 -5.62 15.37 27.58
C ALA A 539 -6.78 16.36 27.47
N LEU A 540 -7.59 16.30 26.40
CA LEU A 540 -8.81 17.12 26.28
C LEU A 540 -9.87 16.77 27.34
N ARG A 541 -9.70 15.64 28.03
CA ARG A 541 -10.58 15.18 29.13
C ARG A 541 -9.96 15.39 30.51
N ASP A 542 -8.84 16.11 30.60
CA ASP A 542 -8.18 16.40 31.87
C ASP A 542 -9.04 17.31 32.75
N LYS A 543 -8.85 17.22 34.07
CA LYS A 543 -9.55 18.07 35.05
C LYS A 543 -8.93 19.46 35.13
N ASP A 544 -7.65 19.58 34.79
CA ASP A 544 -6.96 20.87 34.72
C ASP A 544 -7.31 21.58 33.41
N ILE A 545 -8.01 22.71 33.53
CA ILE A 545 -8.45 23.54 32.40
C ILE A 545 -7.25 24.07 31.60
N GLU A 546 -6.10 24.33 32.24
CA GLU A 546 -4.90 24.80 31.54
C GLU A 546 -4.31 23.71 30.63
N ILE A 547 -4.31 22.45 31.10
CA ILE A 547 -3.88 21.29 30.29
C ILE A 547 -4.80 21.16 29.06
N VAL A 548 -6.11 21.19 29.25
CA VAL A 548 -7.11 21.08 28.17
C VAL A 548 -6.90 22.18 27.12
N PHE A 549 -6.79 23.44 27.56
CA PHE A 549 -6.62 24.58 26.67
C PHE A 549 -5.33 24.51 25.84
N ARG A 550 -4.21 24.10 26.46
CA ARG A 550 -2.94 23.96 25.74
C ARG A 550 -2.92 22.75 24.81
N ALA A 551 -3.56 21.64 25.21
CA ALA A 551 -3.69 20.47 24.37
C ALA A 551 -4.49 20.76 23.10
N GLU A 552 -5.64 21.45 23.23
CA GLU A 552 -6.42 21.96 22.10
C GLU A 552 -5.58 22.84 21.16
N ARG A 553 -4.85 23.82 21.72
CA ARG A 553 -3.98 24.69 20.94
C ARG A 553 -2.90 23.93 20.17
N LEU A 554 -2.29 22.93 20.81
CA LEU A 554 -1.28 22.08 20.19
C LEU A 554 -1.88 21.21 19.07
N LEU A 555 -3.06 20.63 19.28
CA LEU A 555 -3.76 19.84 18.27
C LEU A 555 -4.08 20.70 17.03
N LEU A 556 -4.56 21.94 17.22
CA LEU A 556 -4.79 22.89 16.13
C LEU A 556 -3.49 23.22 15.38
N LYS A 557 -2.38 23.48 16.10
CA LYS A 557 -1.05 23.71 15.49
C LYS A 557 -0.56 22.49 14.70
N LEU A 558 -0.94 21.29 15.11
CA LEU A 558 -0.66 20.03 14.41
C LEU A 558 -1.68 19.70 13.31
N ASN A 559 -2.58 20.65 12.96
CA ASN A 559 -3.64 20.51 11.98
C ASN A 559 -4.62 19.36 12.29
N ARG A 560 -4.91 19.13 13.57
CA ARG A 560 -5.96 18.20 14.02
C ARG A 560 -7.24 18.97 14.34
N GLN A 561 -8.37 18.38 13.99
CA GLN A 561 -9.67 18.90 14.39
C GLN A 561 -9.88 18.62 15.87
N VAL A 562 -10.30 19.63 16.63
CA VAL A 562 -10.64 19.50 18.05
C VAL A 562 -12.16 19.45 18.15
N PRO A 563 -12.73 18.47 18.88
CA PRO A 563 -14.18 18.27 19.00
C PRO A 563 -14.89 19.36 19.81
#